data_AF-A0A957F170-F1
#
_entry.id   AF-A0A957F170-F1
#
_cell.length_a   1.000
_cell.length_b   1.000
_cell.length_c   1.000
_cell.angle_alpha   90.00
_cell.angle_beta   90.00
_cell.angle_gamma   90.00
#
_symmetry.space_group_name_H-M   'P 1'
#
loop_
_entity.id
_entity.type
_entity.pdbx_description
1 polymer ?
#
loop_
_entity_poly.entity_id
_entity_poly.type
_entity_poly.pdbx_seq_one_letter_code
_entity_poly.pdbx_strand_id
1 'polypeptide(L)' 'MATIRIPTPLRPYTGNNGQVTVNGGTVGSALADLTDQYPDLRPHLFEGDTLRSFVNVYLN' A
#
# COMPACT_ATOMS: atom_id res chain seq x y z
N MET A 1 2.82 -8.60 11.58
CA MET A 1 3.54 -8.45 10.31
C MET A 1 2.62 -8.91 9.21
N ALA A 2 2.28 -8.01 8.28
CA ALA A 2 1.48 -8.32 7.12
C ALA A 2 2.34 -8.09 5.87
N THR A 3 2.12 -8.90 4.83
CA THR A 3 2.83 -8.74 3.56
C THR A 3 1.87 -8.22 2.52
N ILE A 4 2.12 -7.00 2.03
CA ILE A 4 1.34 -6.40 0.95
C ILE A 4 2.01 -6.76 -0.37
N ARG A 5 1.24 -7.33 -1.30
CA ARG A 5 1.69 -7.58 -2.67
C ARG A 5 1.42 -6.34 -3.53
N ILE A 6 2.48 -5.82 -4.14
CA ILE A 6 2.41 -4.61 -4.95
C ILE A 6 2.32 -5.01 -6.43
N PRO A 7 1.26 -4.59 -7.14
CA PRO A 7 1.12 -4.89 -8.57
C PRO A 7 2.23 -4.19 -9.36
N THR A 8 2.62 -4.80 -10.48
CA THR A 8 3.69 -4.32 -11.37
C THR A 8 3.68 -2.80 -11.64
N PRO A 9 2.55 -2.14 -11.97
CA PRO A 9 2.51 -0.69 -12.20
C PRO A 9 2.86 0.16 -10.98
N LEU A 10 2.72 -0.38 -9.76
CA LEU A 10 3.00 0.34 -8.52
C LEU A 10 4.39 0.03 -7.94
N ARG A 11 5.10 -0.98 -8.47
CA ARG A 11 6.45 -1.34 -8.03
C ARG A 11 7.49 -0.22 -8.14
N PRO A 12 7.45 0.70 -9.14
CA PRO A 12 8.39 1.82 -9.18
C PRO A 12 8.37 2.67 -7.91
N TYR A 13 7.21 2.76 -7.25
CA TYR A 13 7.03 3.55 -6.02
C TYR A 13 7.44 2.79 -4.75
N THR A 14 7.64 1.48 -4.83
CA THR A 14 8.19 0.65 -3.73
C THR A 14 9.65 0.26 -3.95
N GLY A 15 10.38 0.98 -4.80
CA GLY A 15 11.77 0.66 -5.12
C GLY A 15 11.92 -0.68 -5.88
N ASN A 16 10.96 -0.99 -6.76
CA ASN A 16 10.82 -2.24 -7.50
C ASN A 16 10.47 -3.48 -6.66
N ASN A 17 10.08 -3.31 -5.39
CA ASN A 17 9.67 -4.41 -4.54
C ASN A 17 8.24 -4.87 -4.86
N GLY A 18 8.08 -6.12 -5.28
CA GLY A 18 6.77 -6.74 -5.49
C GLY A 18 6.04 -7.18 -4.22
N GLN A 19 6.75 -7.20 -3.09
CA GLN A 19 6.21 -7.49 -1.77
C GLN A 19 6.82 -6.53 -0.77
N VAL A 20 5.97 -5.91 0.06
CA VAL A 20 6.40 -5.04 1.14
C VAL A 20 5.89 -5.62 2.45
N THR A 21 6.78 -5.65 3.44
CA THR A 21 6.41 -6.05 4.80
C THR A 21 5.98 -4.82 5.56
N VAL A 22 4.78 -4.86 6.13
CA VAL A 22 4.20 -3.77 6.93
C VAL A 22 3.78 -4.26 8.30
N ASN A 23 3.76 -3.34 9.24
CA ASN A 23 3.34 -3.59 10.61
C ASN A 23 1.97 -2.96 10.87
N GLY A 24 0.93 -3.78 10.87
CA GLY A 24 -0.43 -3.34 11.18
C GLY A 24 -1.34 -4.52 11.50
N GLY A 25 -2.21 -4.35 12.50
CA GLY A 25 -3.24 -5.34 12.85
C GLY A 25 -4.53 -5.18 12.04
N THR A 26 -4.65 -4.09 11.28
CA THR A 26 -5.80 -3.80 10.41
C THR A 26 -5.31 -3.40 9.03
N VAL A 27 -6.19 -3.50 8.03
CA VAL A 27 -5.90 -3.04 6.66
C VAL A 27 -5.54 -1.55 6.63
N GLY A 28 -6.24 -0.72 7.42
CA GLY A 28 -5.94 0.71 7.51
C GLY A 28 -4.55 0.99 8.09
N SER A 29 -4.19 0.30 9.19
CA SER A 29 -2.84 0.43 9.77
C SER A 29 -1.75 -0.06 8.82
N ALA A 30 -1.99 -1.17 8.12
CA ALA A 30 -1.05 -1.72 7.14
C ALA A 30 -0.82 -0.78 5.95
N LEU A 31 -1.88 -0.13 5.45
CA LEU A 31 -1.78 0.89 4.41
C LEU A 31 -1.11 2.18 4.91
N ALA A 32 -1.41 2.61 6.14
CA ALA A 32 -0.76 3.76 6.74
C ALA A 32 0.76 3.55 6.83
N ASP A 33 1.18 2.40 7.38
CA ASP A 33 2.59 1.99 7.47
C ASP A 33 3.24 1.87 6.08
N LEU A 34 2.52 1.34 5.08
CA LEU A 34 2.99 1.31 3.69
C LEU A 34 3.25 2.73 3.16
N THR A 35 2.31 3.66 3.37
CA THR A 35 2.45 5.04 2.90
C THR A 35 3.46 5.85 3.70
N ASP A 36 3.78 5.45 4.93
CA ASP A 36 4.83 6.06 5.75
C ASP A 36 6.22 5.63 5.25
N GLN A 37 6.37 4.35 4.92
CA GLN A 37 7.58 3.81 4.29
C GLN A 37 7.77 4.31 2.85
N TYR A 38 6.68 4.47 2.10
CA TYR A 38 6.67 4.85 0.68
C TYR A 38 5.70 6.01 0.42
N PRO A 39 6.09 7.26 0.73
CA PRO A 39 5.21 8.43 0.60
C PRO A 39 4.79 8.70 -0.86
N ASP A 40 5.62 8.34 -1.84
CA ASP A 40 5.33 8.50 -3.27
C ASP A 40 4.16 7.63 -3.75
N LEU A 41 3.82 6.57 -3.00
CA LEU A 41 2.74 5.65 -3.32
C LEU A 41 1.39 6.14 -2.79
N ARG A 42 1.40 7.01 -1.78
CA ARG A 42 0.21 7.61 -1.17
C ARG A 42 -0.73 8.28 -2.18
N PRO A 43 -0.29 9.17 -3.09
CA PRO A 43 -1.18 9.81 -4.07
C PRO A 43 -1.80 8.83 -5.09
N HIS A 44 -1.21 7.64 -5.24
CA HIS A 44 -1.70 6.60 -6.16
C HIS A 44 -2.70 5.65 -5.52
N LEU A 45 -2.66 5.47 -4.20
CA LEU A 45 -3.62 4.64 -3.46
C LEU A 45 -4.76 5.46 -2.86
N PHE A 46 -4.46 6.66 -2.38
CA PHE A 46 -5.39 7.53 -1.69
C PHE A 46 -5.72 8.75 -2.54
N GLU A 47 -6.96 9.20 -2.42
CA GLU A 47 -7.44 10.50 -2.86
C GLU A 47 -7.98 11.23 -1.64
N GLY A 48 -7.15 12.12 -1.08
CA GLY A 48 -7.39 12.73 0.22
C GLY A 48 -7.31 11.70 1.34
N ASP A 49 -8.41 11.53 2.07
CA ASP A 49 -8.56 10.57 3.18
C ASP A 49 -9.16 9.22 2.73
N THR A 50 -9.55 9.11 1.46
CA THR A 50 -10.30 7.97 0.93
C THR A 50 -9.42 7.11 0.02
N LEU A 51 -9.60 5.80 0.05
CA LEU A 51 -8.97 4.91 -0.92
C LEU A 51 -9.60 5.13 -2.30
N ARG A 52 -8.77 5.17 -3.35
CA ARG A 52 -9.27 5.36 -4.71
C ARG A 52 -10.14 4.18 -5.15
N SER A 53 -11.21 4.46 -5.90
CA SER A 53 -12.19 3.44 -6.33
C SER A 53 -11.61 2.30 -7.17
N PHE A 54 -10.43 2.49 -7.76
CA PHE A 54 -9.74 1.47 -8.56
C PHE A 54 -8.76 0.61 -7.74
N VAL A 55 -8.61 0.88 -6.43
CA VAL A 55 -7.79 0.07 -5.53
C VAL A 55 -8.67 -0.95 -4.86
N ASN A 56 -8.44 -2.22 -5.18
CA ASN A 56 -9.09 -3.33 -4.48
C ASN A 56 -8.11 -3.92 -3.48
N VAL A 57 -8.54 -4.02 -2.23
CA VAL A 57 -7.74 -4.62 -1.16
C VAL A 57 -8.36 -5.96 -0.78
N TYR A 58 -7.53 -7.00 -0.82
CA TYR A 58 -7.92 -8.36 -0.46
C TYR A 58 -7.13 -8.77 0.78
N LEU A 59 -7.85 -9.20 1.81
CA LEU A 59 -7.28 -9.84 2.99
C LEU A 59 -7.54 -11.34 2.88
N ASN A 60 -6.50 -12.15 3.08
CA ASN A 60 -6.58 -13.60 3.04
C ASN A 60 -6.34 -14.20 4.43
#